data_AF-A0A1I7SXM7-F1
#
_entry.id   AF-A0A1I7SXM7-F1
#
_cell.length_a   1.000
_cell.length_b   1.000
_cell.length_c   1.000
_cell.angle_alpha   90.00
_cell.angle_beta   90.00
_cell.angle_gamma   90.00
#
_symmetry.space_group_name_H-M   'P 1'
#
loop_
_entity.id
_entity.type
_entity.pdbx_description
1 polymer ?
#
loop_
_entity_poly.entity_id
_entity_poly.type
_entity_poly.pdbx_seq_one_letter_code
_entity_poly.pdbx_strand_id
1 'polypeptide(L)'
;MGSNTKFLENLERAQQLRNSLTNVSEFSEDVKQMIQEHGLTDWLSPLNLIKSMFVEIDNVNKVARNVQGEDIVKMASVFEEAAAVPELIGSRESLYKLYNELNKSNLEDIEEFKSYFEVAWKADLDFTKHRAHLKNSRVVVMSLKKYFDDIFGTSRREIEYINALSWIEIVLICIGTIIVMTIVALSIYGLTESGRTKYLMLWLYYFGKEEDYEERWRYSLFMDTVKDKNVVLDAVREVNTKNLLKALKNGAYINVYNKYGNTALHVATKLGYVEIVEMLIKHGADRFLLNAQNKTPEQQLLKIQDLGNELERVQSVYRKHRKRNYRMSVPQKFPVSSFHLWLENDTDIELSNRFMNRFPSMVSDQSENVTHLVVKTDENGVLITDKVDLISWIFNGIIVLREQYMTDCLVDESLLSQDKKYLVENVKYKGVIYNSVLQWTEAMAKGTMPYLFGAYVAIVMEKYDNAATITAIVDAHGGIMMDEFPQKKFFNKHSHPYLHSNLGPLFLIHDGTIDLKVYKDDPDRMYTLFTEQQFISFMLKRDIHRDTRENPIPVLKGKRK
;
A
#
# COMPACT_ATOMS: atom_id res chain seq x y z
N MET A 1 -35.67 -73.84 11.05
CA MET A 1 -34.92 -73.56 9.81
C MET A 1 -35.90 -73.50 8.66
N GLY A 2 -35.73 -72.56 7.72
CA GLY A 2 -36.59 -72.48 6.54
C GLY A 2 -36.39 -73.67 5.60
N SER A 3 -37.36 -73.93 4.71
CA SER A 3 -37.33 -75.03 3.74
C SER A 3 -36.06 -75.08 2.90
N ASN A 4 -35.46 -73.91 2.60
CA ASN A 4 -34.26 -73.81 1.76
C ASN A 4 -32.98 -74.15 2.52
N THR A 5 -32.91 -73.85 3.82
CA THR A 5 -31.78 -74.25 4.67
C THR A 5 -31.76 -75.77 4.86
N LYS A 6 -32.94 -76.40 4.96
CA LYS A 6 -33.06 -77.86 5.04
C LYS A 6 -32.52 -78.56 3.79
N PHE A 7 -32.74 -77.98 2.61
CA PHE A 7 -32.17 -78.49 1.37
C PHE A 7 -30.64 -78.43 1.37
N LEU A 8 -30.04 -77.31 1.79
CA LEU A 8 -28.57 -77.20 1.87
C LEU A 8 -27.97 -78.19 2.88
N GLU A 9 -28.65 -78.42 4.01
CA GLU A 9 -28.27 -79.45 4.98
C GLU A 9 -28.31 -80.85 4.35
N ASN A 10 -29.33 -81.16 3.55
CA ASN A 10 -29.39 -82.43 2.83
C ASN A 10 -28.30 -82.55 1.76
N LEU A 11 -27.94 -81.47 1.05
CA LEU A 11 -26.79 -81.48 0.12
C LEU A 11 -25.47 -81.72 0.86
N GLU A 12 -25.25 -81.08 2.01
CA GLU A 12 -24.06 -81.29 2.83
C GLU A 12 -24.01 -82.75 3.31
N ARG A 13 -25.14 -83.30 3.75
CA ARG A 13 -25.24 -84.71 4.13
C ARG A 13 -24.93 -85.65 2.96
N ALA A 14 -25.46 -85.37 1.77
CA ALA A 14 -25.13 -86.13 0.56
C ALA A 14 -23.64 -86.06 0.24
N GLN A 15 -23.02 -84.88 0.38
CA GLN A 15 -21.57 -84.68 0.18
C GLN A 15 -20.73 -85.48 1.17
N GLN A 16 -21.12 -85.53 2.46
CA GLN A 16 -20.43 -86.35 3.47
C GLN A 16 -20.48 -87.85 3.13
N LEU A 17 -21.54 -88.29 2.45
CA LEU A 17 -21.77 -89.67 2.02
C LEU A 17 -21.26 -89.95 0.59
N ARG A 18 -20.57 -89.00 -0.06
CA ARG A 18 -20.13 -89.09 -1.47
C ARG A 18 -19.45 -90.41 -1.81
N ASN A 19 -18.42 -90.78 -1.05
CA ASN A 19 -17.63 -91.98 -1.35
C ASN A 19 -18.49 -93.24 -1.32
N SER A 20 -19.41 -93.34 -0.35
CA SER A 20 -20.34 -94.46 -0.21
C SER A 20 -21.41 -94.48 -1.32
N LEU A 21 -21.85 -93.32 -1.81
CA LEU A 21 -22.85 -93.20 -2.87
C LEU A 21 -22.26 -93.38 -4.29
N THR A 22 -20.96 -93.14 -4.48
CA THR A 22 -20.29 -93.31 -5.79
C THR A 22 -19.60 -94.67 -5.96
N ASN A 23 -19.49 -95.45 -4.89
CA ASN A 23 -18.77 -96.72 -4.86
C ASN A 23 -19.75 -97.88 -4.73
N VAL A 24 -20.42 -98.20 -5.83
CA VAL A 24 -21.28 -99.38 -5.95
C VAL A 24 -21.05 -100.06 -7.31
N SER A 25 -21.03 -101.38 -7.30
CA SER A 25 -20.97 -102.20 -8.51
C SER A 25 -22.29 -102.13 -9.31
N GLU A 26 -22.29 -102.67 -10.53
CA GLU A 26 -23.52 -102.76 -11.31
C GLU A 26 -24.51 -103.71 -10.63
N PHE A 27 -25.76 -103.27 -10.47
CA PHE A 27 -26.80 -104.08 -9.83
C PHE A 27 -27.08 -105.38 -10.60
N SER A 28 -27.20 -106.49 -9.88
CA SER A 28 -27.68 -107.75 -10.47
C SER A 28 -29.11 -107.59 -10.99
N GLU A 29 -29.52 -108.46 -11.93
CA GLU A 29 -30.88 -108.38 -12.51
C GLU A 29 -31.98 -108.54 -11.46
N ASP A 30 -31.75 -109.35 -10.42
CA ASP A 30 -32.68 -109.51 -9.30
C ASP A 30 -32.86 -108.20 -8.52
N VAL A 31 -31.77 -107.47 -8.25
CA VAL A 31 -31.81 -106.17 -7.56
C VAL A 31 -32.46 -105.11 -8.46
N LYS A 32 -32.18 -105.11 -9.77
CA LYS A 32 -32.84 -104.23 -10.75
C LYS A 32 -34.35 -104.47 -10.79
N GLN A 33 -34.79 -105.73 -10.72
CA GLN A 33 -36.22 -106.06 -10.66
C GLN A 33 -36.87 -105.51 -9.37
N MET A 34 -36.25 -105.72 -8.21
CA MET A 34 -36.76 -105.18 -6.93
C MET A 34 -36.86 -103.65 -6.95
N ILE A 35 -35.89 -102.96 -7.56
CA ILE A 35 -35.90 -101.51 -7.76
C ILE A 35 -37.10 -101.08 -8.63
N GLN A 36 -37.40 -101.81 -9.70
CA GLN A 36 -38.56 -101.54 -10.57
C GLN A 36 -39.89 -101.73 -9.85
N GLU A 37 -40.02 -102.80 -9.06
CA GLU A 37 -41.24 -103.10 -8.28
C GLU A 37 -41.54 -102.00 -7.24
N HIS A 38 -40.50 -101.34 -6.73
CA HIS A 38 -40.63 -100.19 -5.82
C HIS A 38 -40.85 -98.85 -6.53
N GLY A 39 -40.93 -98.84 -7.86
CA GLY A 39 -41.09 -97.63 -8.67
C GLY A 39 -39.88 -96.70 -8.63
N LEU A 40 -38.69 -97.22 -8.34
CA LEU A 40 -37.45 -96.46 -8.16
C LEU A 40 -36.64 -96.43 -9.48
N THR A 41 -37.23 -95.96 -10.57
CA THR A 41 -36.65 -96.03 -11.92
C THR A 41 -35.28 -95.38 -12.04
N ASP A 42 -35.07 -94.23 -11.39
CA ASP A 42 -33.80 -93.49 -11.40
C ASP A 42 -32.67 -94.25 -10.68
N TRP A 43 -33.05 -95.23 -9.86
CA TRP A 43 -32.13 -96.08 -9.11
C TRP A 43 -31.72 -97.33 -9.88
N LEU A 44 -32.15 -97.54 -11.13
CA LEU A 44 -31.69 -98.70 -11.94
C LEU A 44 -30.25 -98.57 -12.41
N SER A 45 -29.80 -97.34 -12.68
CA SER A 45 -28.41 -97.03 -13.03
C SER A 45 -28.03 -95.65 -12.47
N PRO A 46 -27.92 -95.52 -11.14
CA PRO A 46 -27.85 -94.22 -10.48
C PRO A 46 -26.48 -93.57 -10.60
N LEU A 47 -25.42 -94.34 -10.92
CA LEU A 47 -24.03 -93.89 -10.88
C LEU A 47 -23.75 -92.63 -11.71
N ASN A 48 -24.27 -92.55 -12.94
CA ASN A 48 -24.06 -91.38 -13.80
C ASN A 48 -24.78 -90.14 -13.25
N LEU A 49 -25.98 -90.32 -12.72
CA LEU A 49 -26.80 -89.25 -12.16
C LEU A 49 -26.25 -88.78 -10.79
N ILE A 50 -25.73 -89.70 -9.98
CA ILE A 50 -25.06 -89.38 -8.70
C ILE A 50 -23.73 -88.66 -8.97
N LYS A 51 -22.95 -89.09 -9.96
CA LYS A 51 -21.71 -88.39 -10.35
C LYS A 51 -22.00 -86.98 -10.84
N SER A 52 -23.01 -86.78 -11.69
CA SER A 52 -23.39 -85.44 -12.14
C SER A 52 -23.95 -84.58 -11.00
N MET A 53 -24.75 -85.16 -10.11
CA MET A 53 -25.22 -84.51 -8.88
C MET A 53 -24.05 -83.97 -8.04
N PHE A 54 -23.00 -84.77 -7.84
CA PHE A 54 -21.83 -84.34 -7.07
C PHE A 54 -21.00 -83.25 -7.77
N VAL A 55 -20.92 -83.25 -9.10
CA VAL A 55 -20.31 -82.15 -9.86
C VAL A 55 -21.08 -80.85 -9.62
N GLU A 56 -22.41 -80.88 -9.64
CA GLU A 56 -23.24 -79.70 -9.38
C GLU A 56 -23.17 -79.27 -7.90
N ILE A 57 -23.10 -80.20 -6.95
CA ILE A 57 -22.88 -79.86 -5.53
C ILE A 57 -21.54 -79.14 -5.34
N ASP A 58 -20.48 -79.55 -6.04
CA ASP A 58 -19.19 -78.86 -6.00
C ASP A 58 -19.27 -77.45 -6.63
N ASN A 59 -20.08 -77.27 -7.69
CA ASN A 59 -20.35 -75.97 -8.27
C ASN A 59 -21.10 -75.05 -7.29
N VAL A 60 -22.13 -75.56 -6.61
CA VAL A 60 -22.86 -74.82 -5.56
C VAL A 60 -21.89 -74.36 -4.46
N ASN A 61 -20.99 -75.23 -3.99
CA ASN A 61 -19.98 -74.88 -3.00
C ASN A 61 -18.98 -73.81 -3.51
N LYS A 62 -18.58 -73.88 -4.78
CA LYS A 62 -17.72 -72.89 -5.42
C LYS A 62 -18.40 -71.52 -5.48
N VAL A 63 -19.66 -71.47 -5.91
CA VAL A 63 -20.45 -70.23 -5.95
C VAL A 63 -20.63 -69.67 -4.54
N ALA A 64 -20.94 -70.52 -3.56
CA ALA A 64 -21.08 -70.11 -2.16
C ALA A 64 -19.81 -69.45 -1.60
N ARG A 65 -18.62 -69.98 -1.92
CA ARG A 65 -17.33 -69.35 -1.54
C ARG A 65 -17.12 -68.00 -2.21
N ASN A 66 -17.47 -67.88 -3.49
CA ASN A 66 -17.26 -66.65 -4.25
C ASN A 66 -18.15 -65.50 -3.80
N VAL A 67 -19.36 -65.81 -3.30
CA VAL A 67 -20.30 -64.79 -2.81
C VAL A 67 -20.23 -64.60 -1.29
N GLN A 68 -19.28 -65.23 -0.62
CA GLN A 68 -19.12 -65.11 0.83
C GLN A 68 -18.73 -63.68 1.21
N GLY A 69 -19.60 -62.99 1.96
CA GLY A 69 -19.38 -61.59 2.38
C GLY A 69 -19.83 -60.54 1.35
N GLU A 70 -20.39 -60.96 0.22
CA GLU A 70 -21.02 -60.08 -0.76
C GLU A 70 -22.43 -59.63 -0.31
N ASP A 71 -23.07 -58.77 -1.12
CA ASP A 71 -24.45 -58.33 -0.90
C ASP A 71 -25.43 -59.52 -0.82
N ILE A 72 -26.45 -59.40 0.04
CA ILE A 72 -27.42 -60.47 0.31
C ILE A 72 -28.16 -60.97 -0.95
N VAL A 73 -28.36 -60.09 -1.95
CA VAL A 73 -28.95 -60.47 -3.25
C VAL A 73 -28.00 -61.33 -4.06
N LYS A 74 -26.69 -61.05 -4.01
CA LYS A 74 -25.66 -61.91 -4.63
C LYS A 74 -25.54 -63.23 -3.88
N MET A 75 -25.56 -63.22 -2.54
CA MET A 75 -25.54 -64.46 -1.75
C MET A 75 -26.72 -65.38 -2.07
N ALA A 76 -27.89 -64.81 -2.40
CA ALA A 76 -29.08 -65.58 -2.75
C ALA A 76 -28.95 -66.38 -4.07
N SER A 77 -27.94 -66.11 -4.91
CA SER A 77 -27.70 -66.90 -6.13
C SER A 77 -27.31 -68.35 -5.82
N VAL A 78 -26.76 -68.63 -4.63
CA VAL A 78 -26.45 -69.99 -4.17
C VAL A 78 -27.68 -70.88 -4.20
N PHE A 79 -28.87 -70.33 -3.91
CA PHE A 79 -30.12 -71.09 -3.97
C PHE A 79 -30.59 -71.37 -5.41
N GLU A 80 -30.25 -70.51 -6.37
CA GLU A 80 -30.54 -70.75 -7.80
C GLU A 80 -29.68 -71.90 -8.33
N GLU A 81 -28.38 -71.89 -8.02
CA GLU A 81 -27.44 -72.97 -8.38
C GLU A 81 -27.81 -74.28 -7.69
N ALA A 82 -28.18 -74.23 -6.40
CA ALA A 82 -28.71 -75.36 -5.66
C ALA A 82 -29.94 -76.00 -6.34
N ALA A 83 -30.81 -75.21 -6.96
CA ALA A 83 -31.98 -75.72 -7.67
C ALA A 83 -31.65 -76.43 -8.99
N ALA A 84 -30.41 -76.29 -9.49
CA ALA A 84 -29.92 -76.95 -10.70
C ALA A 84 -29.37 -78.36 -10.43
N VAL A 85 -29.08 -78.69 -9.17
CA VAL A 85 -28.56 -80.02 -8.78
C VAL A 85 -29.52 -81.13 -9.25
N PRO A 86 -29.03 -82.11 -10.03
CA PRO A 86 -29.77 -83.30 -10.41
C PRO A 86 -30.30 -84.04 -9.18
N GLU A 87 -31.52 -84.56 -9.27
CA GLU A 87 -32.16 -85.31 -8.19
C GLU A 87 -32.39 -86.76 -8.59
N LEU A 88 -32.45 -87.66 -7.62
CA LEU A 88 -32.88 -89.03 -7.84
C LEU A 88 -34.29 -89.19 -7.29
N ILE A 89 -35.25 -89.45 -8.17
CA ILE A 89 -36.64 -89.62 -7.78
C ILE A 89 -36.78 -90.97 -7.06
N GLY A 90 -37.26 -90.92 -5.83
CA GLY A 90 -37.42 -92.09 -4.98
C GLY A 90 -37.58 -91.66 -3.55
N SER A 91 -38.82 -91.57 -3.09
CA SER A 91 -39.10 -91.09 -1.73
C SER A 91 -38.30 -91.89 -0.71
N ARG A 92 -37.83 -91.23 0.35
CA ARG A 92 -37.12 -91.87 1.46
C ARG A 92 -37.83 -93.11 2.00
N GLU A 93 -39.17 -93.11 1.97
CA GLU A 93 -40.00 -94.25 2.35
C GLU A 93 -39.85 -95.43 1.38
N SER A 94 -39.87 -95.18 0.07
CA SER A 94 -39.68 -96.20 -0.97
C SER A 94 -38.28 -96.82 -0.90
N LEU A 95 -37.24 -96.00 -0.70
CA LEU A 95 -35.86 -96.50 -0.53
C LEU A 95 -35.69 -97.30 0.78
N TYR A 96 -36.37 -96.90 1.85
CA TYR A 96 -36.38 -97.65 3.10
C TYR A 96 -37.12 -98.99 2.98
N LYS A 97 -38.22 -99.04 2.22
CA LYS A 97 -38.92 -100.29 1.90
C LYS A 97 -38.03 -101.25 1.12
N LEU A 98 -37.38 -100.76 0.05
CA LEU A 98 -36.41 -101.52 -0.73
C LEU A 98 -35.26 -102.04 0.14
N TYR A 99 -34.66 -101.19 0.97
CA TYR A 99 -33.61 -101.58 1.91
C TYR A 99 -34.06 -102.70 2.87
N ASN A 100 -35.27 -102.61 3.43
CA ASN A 100 -35.80 -103.65 4.31
C ASN A 100 -36.09 -104.97 3.59
N GLU A 101 -36.48 -104.90 2.32
CA GLU A 101 -36.71 -106.08 1.51
C GLU A 101 -35.40 -106.77 1.13
N LEU A 102 -34.38 -105.97 0.75
CA LEU A 102 -33.01 -106.45 0.57
C LEU A 102 -32.47 -107.09 1.85
N ASN A 103 -32.74 -106.52 3.02
CA ASN A 103 -32.33 -107.11 4.31
C ASN A 103 -32.94 -108.49 4.60
N LYS A 104 -34.12 -108.81 4.02
CA LYS A 104 -34.83 -110.08 4.24
C LYS A 104 -34.54 -111.14 3.17
N SER A 105 -33.84 -110.76 2.11
CA SER A 105 -33.56 -111.62 0.97
C SER A 105 -32.24 -112.40 1.15
N ASN A 106 -32.15 -113.59 0.52
CA ASN A 106 -31.02 -114.53 0.60
C ASN A 106 -30.15 -114.53 -0.68
N LEU A 107 -30.09 -113.44 -1.44
CA LEU A 107 -29.28 -113.34 -2.67
C LEU A 107 -27.77 -113.31 -2.34
N GLU A 108 -26.93 -113.91 -3.20
CA GLU A 108 -25.47 -114.03 -2.98
C GLU A 108 -24.73 -112.68 -2.94
N ASP A 109 -25.15 -111.69 -3.74
CA ASP A 109 -24.48 -110.38 -3.87
C ASP A 109 -25.10 -109.29 -2.98
N ILE A 110 -25.91 -109.68 -2.00
CA ILE A 110 -26.83 -108.74 -1.34
C ILE A 110 -26.16 -107.81 -0.31
N GLU A 111 -25.03 -108.21 0.28
CA GLU A 111 -24.39 -107.44 1.36
C GLU A 111 -23.84 -106.08 0.89
N GLU A 112 -23.26 -106.02 -0.31
CA GLU A 112 -22.82 -104.75 -0.91
C GLU A 112 -24.03 -103.81 -1.12
N PHE A 113 -25.10 -104.33 -1.70
CA PHE A 113 -26.29 -103.54 -2.02
C PHE A 113 -27.11 -103.16 -0.78
N LYS A 114 -27.14 -103.99 0.28
CA LYS A 114 -27.71 -103.62 1.58
C LYS A 114 -26.99 -102.40 2.16
N SER A 115 -25.65 -102.43 2.19
CA SER A 115 -24.83 -101.32 2.68
C SER A 115 -25.04 -100.06 1.84
N TYR A 116 -25.11 -100.20 0.51
CA TYR A 116 -25.37 -99.08 -0.39
C TYR A 116 -26.75 -98.44 -0.15
N PHE A 117 -27.81 -99.25 -0.11
CA PHE A 117 -29.16 -98.72 0.10
C PHE A 117 -29.39 -98.20 1.52
N GLU A 118 -28.68 -98.72 2.53
CA GLU A 118 -28.68 -98.16 3.89
C GLU A 118 -28.20 -96.70 3.91
N VAL A 119 -27.16 -96.41 3.13
CA VAL A 119 -26.63 -95.06 2.96
C VAL A 119 -27.58 -94.22 2.11
N ALA A 120 -28.07 -94.76 1.00
CA ALA A 120 -28.94 -94.07 0.06
C ALA A 120 -30.24 -93.54 0.70
N TRP A 121 -30.97 -94.36 1.46
CA TRP A 121 -32.23 -93.93 2.07
C TRP A 121 -32.00 -92.90 3.19
N LYS A 122 -30.83 -92.91 3.84
CA LYS A 122 -30.45 -91.92 4.85
C LYS A 122 -30.02 -90.58 4.22
N ALA A 123 -29.48 -90.61 3.01
CA ALA A 123 -28.99 -89.41 2.31
C ALA A 123 -30.13 -88.48 1.83
N ASP A 124 -31.33 -89.02 1.57
CA ASP A 124 -32.53 -88.27 1.17
C ASP A 124 -32.27 -87.38 -0.07
N LEU A 125 -31.98 -88.05 -1.20
CA LEU A 125 -31.61 -87.42 -2.48
C LEU A 125 -32.80 -86.95 -3.32
N ASP A 126 -34.02 -87.06 -2.78
CA ASP A 126 -35.23 -86.52 -3.40
C ASP A 126 -35.47 -85.10 -2.89
N PHE A 127 -35.17 -84.13 -3.74
CA PHE A 127 -35.25 -82.72 -3.41
C PHE A 127 -36.50 -82.02 -3.97
N THR A 128 -37.47 -82.78 -4.51
CA THR A 128 -38.63 -82.26 -5.25
C THR A 128 -39.39 -81.19 -4.46
N LYS A 129 -39.54 -81.39 -3.14
CA LYS A 129 -40.28 -80.48 -2.24
C LYS A 129 -39.61 -79.11 -2.08
N HIS A 130 -38.34 -78.97 -2.42
CA HIS A 130 -37.54 -77.79 -2.16
C HIS A 130 -37.20 -76.99 -3.43
N ARG A 131 -37.20 -77.63 -4.61
CA ARG A 131 -36.79 -77.02 -5.89
C ARG A 131 -37.58 -75.76 -6.27
N ALA A 132 -38.91 -75.79 -6.11
CA ALA A 132 -39.75 -74.63 -6.42
C ALA A 132 -39.48 -73.43 -5.50
N HIS A 133 -39.22 -73.69 -4.21
CA HIS A 133 -38.88 -72.65 -3.24
C HIS A 133 -37.48 -72.08 -3.45
N LEU A 134 -36.52 -72.93 -3.85
CA LEU A 134 -35.15 -72.52 -4.15
C LEU A 134 -35.09 -71.54 -5.33
N LYS A 135 -35.77 -71.86 -6.44
CA LYS A 135 -35.85 -70.98 -7.63
C LYS A 135 -36.43 -69.58 -7.33
N ASN A 136 -37.31 -69.48 -6.33
CA ASN A 136 -37.93 -68.22 -5.94
C ASN A 136 -37.17 -67.47 -4.83
N SER A 137 -36.09 -68.04 -4.28
CA SER A 137 -35.38 -67.49 -3.11
C SER A 137 -34.80 -66.11 -3.38
N ARG A 138 -34.20 -65.91 -4.55
CA ARG A 138 -33.61 -64.63 -4.94
C ARG A 138 -34.67 -63.53 -5.04
N VAL A 139 -35.83 -63.85 -5.61
CA VAL A 139 -36.97 -62.91 -5.72
C VAL A 139 -37.48 -62.51 -4.34
N VAL A 140 -37.57 -63.46 -3.40
CA VAL A 140 -37.96 -63.19 -2.01
C VAL A 140 -36.94 -62.29 -1.31
N VAL A 141 -35.64 -62.57 -1.46
CA VAL A 141 -34.56 -61.74 -0.87
C VAL A 141 -34.58 -60.33 -1.47
N MET A 142 -34.76 -60.18 -2.78
CA MET A 142 -34.90 -58.88 -3.45
C MET A 142 -36.12 -58.10 -2.95
N SER A 143 -37.26 -58.78 -2.78
CA SER A 143 -38.50 -58.15 -2.30
C SER A 143 -38.37 -57.70 -0.84
N LEU A 144 -37.75 -58.52 0.02
CA LEU A 144 -37.44 -58.14 1.40
C LEU A 144 -36.47 -56.97 1.45
N LYS A 145 -35.37 -57.01 0.68
CA LYS A 145 -34.41 -55.91 0.61
C LYS A 145 -35.11 -54.61 0.21
N LYS A 146 -35.97 -54.65 -0.82
CA LYS A 146 -36.76 -53.48 -1.24
C LYS A 146 -37.68 -52.97 -0.14
N TYR A 147 -38.42 -53.86 0.54
CA TYR A 147 -39.29 -53.48 1.66
C TYR A 147 -38.51 -52.82 2.81
N PHE A 148 -37.35 -53.35 3.17
CA PHE A 148 -36.50 -52.75 4.19
C PHE A 148 -35.87 -51.42 3.73
N ASP A 149 -35.44 -51.32 2.46
CA ASP A 149 -34.94 -50.08 1.88
C ASP A 149 -36.03 -48.98 1.87
N ASP A 150 -37.29 -49.33 1.58
CA ASP A 150 -38.44 -48.41 1.58
C ASP A 150 -38.82 -47.94 3.00
N ILE A 151 -38.71 -48.81 4.02
CA ILE A 151 -39.08 -48.48 5.41
C ILE A 151 -37.96 -47.73 6.14
N PHE A 152 -36.71 -48.18 5.98
CA PHE A 152 -35.59 -47.70 6.77
C PHE A 152 -34.68 -46.73 6.00
N GLY A 153 -34.90 -46.53 4.70
CA GLY A 153 -34.27 -45.47 3.93
C GLY A 153 -32.77 -45.65 3.71
N THR A 154 -32.30 -46.86 3.38
CA THR A 154 -30.89 -47.13 3.07
C THR A 154 -30.55 -46.94 1.59
N SER A 155 -30.96 -45.82 0.99
CA SER A 155 -30.09 -45.24 -0.03
C SER A 155 -28.96 -44.54 0.72
N ARG A 156 -27.79 -45.18 0.79
CA ARG A 156 -26.56 -44.40 0.97
C ARG A 156 -26.56 -43.38 -0.17
N ARG A 157 -26.95 -42.14 0.11
CA ARG A 157 -26.46 -41.01 -0.67
C ARG A 157 -24.94 -41.17 -0.61
N GLU A 158 -24.27 -41.24 -1.74
CA GLU A 158 -22.82 -41.02 -1.77
C GLU A 158 -22.61 -39.64 -1.12
N ILE A 159 -22.19 -39.64 0.15
CA ILE A 159 -21.72 -38.42 0.78
C ILE A 159 -20.33 -38.26 0.19
N GLU A 160 -20.23 -37.52 -0.91
CA GLU A 160 -18.98 -36.83 -1.20
C GLU A 160 -18.62 -36.04 0.05
N TYR A 161 -17.59 -36.46 0.77
CA TYR A 161 -16.92 -35.57 1.69
C TYR A 161 -16.31 -34.47 0.83
N ILE A 162 -17.06 -33.39 0.61
CA ILE A 162 -16.47 -32.12 0.22
C ILE A 162 -15.47 -31.85 1.34
N ASN A 163 -14.18 -31.90 1.04
CA ASN A 163 -13.16 -31.45 1.97
C ASN A 163 -13.56 -30.04 2.37
N ALA A 164 -14.09 -29.89 3.59
CA ALA A 164 -14.46 -28.59 4.10
C ALA A 164 -13.18 -27.75 4.07
N LEU A 165 -13.21 -26.60 3.38
CA LEU A 165 -12.08 -25.69 3.35
C LEU A 165 -11.60 -25.50 4.79
N SER A 166 -10.29 -25.65 5.00
CA SER A 166 -9.70 -25.40 6.30
C SER A 166 -10.09 -24.00 6.75
N TRP A 167 -10.37 -23.82 8.05
CA TRP A 167 -10.68 -22.49 8.59
C TRP A 167 -9.56 -21.48 8.26
N ILE A 168 -8.33 -21.94 8.08
CA ILE A 168 -7.19 -21.13 7.62
C ILE A 168 -7.40 -20.66 6.17
N GLU A 169 -7.85 -21.52 5.27
CA GLU A 169 -8.13 -21.18 3.87
C GLU A 169 -9.27 -20.17 3.79
N ILE A 170 -10.32 -20.34 4.60
CA ILE A 170 -11.43 -19.38 4.70
C ILE A 170 -10.90 -18.02 5.17
N VAL A 171 -10.07 -17.99 6.21
CA VAL A 171 -9.46 -16.75 6.70
C VAL A 171 -8.56 -16.10 5.64
N LEU A 172 -7.76 -16.88 4.91
CA LEU A 172 -6.93 -16.37 3.82
C LEU A 172 -7.75 -15.82 2.66
N ILE A 173 -8.87 -16.46 2.31
CA ILE A 173 -9.82 -15.94 1.31
C ILE A 173 -10.45 -14.65 1.82
N CYS A 174 -10.85 -14.56 3.09
CA CYS A 174 -11.38 -13.33 3.69
C CYS A 174 -10.33 -12.19 3.68
N ILE A 175 -9.09 -12.47 4.04
CA ILE A 175 -8.00 -11.48 3.99
C ILE A 175 -7.73 -11.06 2.55
N GLY A 176 -7.63 -12.03 1.63
CA GLY A 176 -7.41 -11.77 0.21
C GLY A 176 -8.51 -10.92 -0.40
N THR A 177 -9.77 -11.24 -0.12
CA THR A 177 -10.93 -10.44 -0.57
C THR A 177 -10.94 -9.03 0.01
N ILE A 178 -10.60 -8.85 1.29
CA ILE A 178 -10.46 -7.51 1.89
C ILE A 178 -9.33 -6.72 1.22
N ILE A 179 -8.19 -7.35 0.95
CA ILE A 179 -7.06 -6.72 0.26
C ILE A 179 -7.49 -6.30 -1.15
N VAL A 180 -8.15 -7.20 -1.91
CA VAL A 180 -8.63 -6.90 -3.26
C VAL A 180 -9.64 -5.76 -3.22
N MET A 181 -10.63 -5.80 -2.33
CA MET A 181 -11.59 -4.70 -2.15
C MET A 181 -10.90 -3.37 -1.81
N THR A 182 -9.86 -3.41 -0.97
CA THR A 182 -9.08 -2.22 -0.61
C THR A 182 -8.30 -1.68 -1.82
N ILE A 183 -7.66 -2.54 -2.59
CA ILE A 183 -6.93 -2.16 -3.82
C ILE A 183 -7.90 -1.56 -4.84
N VAL A 184 -9.07 -2.17 -5.03
CA VAL A 184 -10.12 -1.65 -5.92
C VAL A 184 -10.60 -0.28 -5.44
N ALA A 185 -10.88 -0.11 -4.14
CA ALA A 185 -11.29 1.18 -3.58
C ALA A 185 -10.21 2.26 -3.74
N LEU A 186 -8.94 1.93 -3.49
CA LEU A 186 -7.81 2.84 -3.72
C LEU A 186 -7.65 3.17 -5.21
N SER A 187 -7.87 2.21 -6.10
CA SER A 187 -7.77 2.43 -7.54
C SER A 187 -8.87 3.38 -8.02
N ILE A 188 -10.12 3.16 -7.60
CA ILE A 188 -11.26 4.05 -7.86
C ILE A 188 -10.99 5.45 -7.30
N TYR A 189 -10.50 5.55 -6.06
CA TYR A 189 -10.14 6.84 -5.48
C TYR A 189 -9.06 7.56 -6.31
N GLY A 190 -8.05 6.83 -6.79
CA GLY A 190 -7.00 7.36 -7.67
C GLY A 190 -7.48 7.87 -9.04
N LEU A 191 -8.68 7.48 -9.49
CA LEU A 191 -9.26 8.04 -10.71
C LEU A 191 -9.82 9.45 -10.49
N THR A 192 -10.13 9.84 -9.25
CA THR A 192 -10.59 11.18 -8.90
C THR A 192 -9.45 12.19 -8.85
N GLU A 193 -9.72 13.48 -9.11
CA GLU A 193 -8.71 14.55 -9.05
C GLU A 193 -8.07 14.67 -7.66
N SER A 194 -8.89 14.57 -6.60
CA SER A 194 -8.41 14.58 -5.22
C SER A 194 -7.51 13.38 -4.91
N GLY A 195 -7.86 12.19 -5.41
CA GLY A 195 -7.04 10.99 -5.24
C GLY A 195 -5.71 11.07 -5.98
N ARG A 196 -5.70 11.54 -7.24
CA ARG A 196 -4.46 11.79 -7.99
C ARG A 196 -3.55 12.76 -7.26
N THR A 197 -4.09 13.88 -6.78
CA THR A 197 -3.33 14.87 -6.02
C THR A 197 -2.77 14.25 -4.74
N LYS A 198 -3.56 13.47 -4.01
CA LYS A 198 -3.12 12.82 -2.78
C LYS A 198 -2.03 11.76 -3.03
N TYR A 199 -2.17 10.95 -4.08
CA TYR A 199 -1.15 9.98 -4.49
C TYR A 199 0.13 10.66 -4.95
N LEU A 200 0.03 11.76 -5.70
CA LEU A 200 1.18 12.57 -6.07
C LEU A 200 1.89 13.16 -4.83
N MET A 201 1.15 13.71 -3.87
CA MET A 201 1.73 14.23 -2.63
C MET A 201 2.40 13.14 -1.79
N LEU A 202 1.78 11.96 -1.68
CA LEU A 202 2.37 10.79 -1.02
C LEU A 202 3.64 10.33 -1.73
N TRP A 203 3.61 10.27 -3.06
CA TRP A 203 4.76 9.90 -3.87
C TRP A 203 5.90 10.90 -3.70
N LEU A 204 5.64 12.20 -3.81
CA LEU A 204 6.62 13.26 -3.59
C LEU A 204 7.20 13.23 -2.17
N TYR A 205 6.38 12.95 -1.17
CA TYR A 205 6.83 12.86 0.22
C TYR A 205 7.85 11.72 0.44
N TYR A 206 7.63 10.56 -0.19
CA TYR A 206 8.51 9.40 -0.01
C TYR A 206 9.66 9.34 -1.03
N PHE A 207 9.41 9.73 -2.27
CA PHE A 207 10.29 9.51 -3.44
C PHE A 207 10.62 10.77 -4.25
N GLY A 208 10.01 11.92 -3.94
CA GLY A 208 10.27 13.17 -4.64
C GLY A 208 11.72 13.62 -4.49
N LYS A 209 12.26 14.22 -5.55
CA LYS A 209 13.60 14.80 -5.54
C LYS A 209 13.57 16.21 -4.97
N GLU A 210 14.73 16.75 -4.59
CA GLU A 210 14.83 18.11 -4.06
C GLU A 210 14.25 19.14 -5.03
N GLU A 211 14.48 18.99 -6.33
CA GLU A 211 13.99 19.90 -7.36
C GLU A 211 12.44 19.98 -7.39
N ASP A 212 11.74 18.90 -7.04
CA ASP A 212 10.27 18.89 -7.01
C ASP A 212 9.71 19.76 -5.86
N TYR A 213 10.46 19.86 -4.76
CA TYR A 213 10.10 20.72 -3.63
C TYR A 213 10.45 22.17 -3.94
N GLU A 214 11.63 22.41 -4.51
CA GLU A 214 12.10 23.73 -4.88
C GLU A 214 11.18 24.42 -5.89
N GLU A 215 10.65 23.66 -6.86
CA GLU A 215 9.69 24.18 -7.82
C GLU A 215 8.42 24.74 -7.15
N ARG A 216 8.00 24.14 -6.03
CA ARG A 216 6.81 24.58 -5.30
C ARG A 216 7.12 25.63 -4.25
N TRP A 217 8.23 25.50 -3.54
CA TRP A 217 8.69 26.50 -2.57
C TRP A 217 9.07 27.82 -3.21
N ARG A 218 9.32 27.88 -4.53
CA ARG A 218 9.41 29.15 -5.27
C ARG A 218 8.21 30.08 -5.04
N TYR A 219 7.03 29.53 -4.75
CA TYR A 219 5.81 30.30 -4.47
C TYR A 219 5.55 30.55 -2.98
N SER A 220 6.43 30.08 -2.08
CA SER A 220 6.24 30.25 -0.63
C SER A 220 6.12 31.71 -0.21
N LEU A 221 6.78 32.64 -0.91
CA LEU A 221 6.61 34.07 -0.65
C LEU A 221 5.12 34.49 -0.69
N PHE A 222 4.38 34.01 -1.69
CA PHE A 222 2.99 34.37 -1.95
C PHE A 222 2.00 33.51 -1.16
N MET A 223 2.34 32.24 -0.90
CA MET A 223 1.47 31.29 -0.19
C MET A 223 1.56 31.43 1.32
N ASP A 224 2.76 31.72 1.83
CA ASP A 224 3.10 31.67 3.24
C ASP A 224 3.15 33.06 3.87
N THR A 225 2.90 34.15 3.13
CA THR A 225 2.94 35.52 3.64
C THR A 225 1.58 36.20 3.52
N VAL A 226 1.12 36.79 4.63
CA VAL A 226 -0.12 37.57 4.67
C VAL A 226 0.17 38.92 5.33
N LYS A 227 -0.05 40.02 4.60
CA LYS A 227 0.26 41.39 5.08
C LYS A 227 1.70 41.52 5.60
N ASP A 228 2.66 41.07 4.80
CA ASP A 228 4.11 41.07 5.09
C ASP A 228 4.53 40.25 6.31
N LYS A 229 3.65 39.38 6.82
CA LYS A 229 3.94 38.46 7.91
C LYS A 229 3.91 37.03 7.41
N ASN A 230 5.03 36.33 7.57
CA ASN A 230 5.08 34.91 7.28
C ASN A 230 4.25 34.12 8.31
N VAL A 231 3.37 33.24 7.84
CA VAL A 231 2.40 32.50 8.65
C VAL A 231 3.04 31.60 9.71
N VAL A 232 4.22 31.04 9.45
CA VAL A 232 4.94 30.18 10.41
C VAL A 232 5.48 31.02 11.55
N LEU A 233 6.16 32.14 11.24
CA LEU A 233 6.69 33.05 12.24
C LEU A 233 5.59 33.72 13.07
N ASP A 234 4.51 34.12 12.40
CA ASP A 234 3.37 34.78 13.04
C ASP A 234 2.65 33.84 14.02
N ALA A 235 2.38 32.60 13.59
CA ALA A 235 1.76 31.59 14.45
C ALA A 235 2.62 31.25 15.68
N VAL A 236 3.96 31.21 15.54
CA VAL A 236 4.86 30.99 16.69
C VAL A 236 4.85 32.19 17.64
N ARG A 237 4.91 33.41 17.11
CA ARG A 237 4.87 34.64 17.93
C ARG A 237 3.58 34.73 18.75
N GLU A 238 2.46 34.34 18.15
CA GLU A 238 1.12 34.38 18.76
C GLU A 238 0.78 33.11 19.56
N VAL A 239 1.71 32.15 19.64
CA VAL A 239 1.54 30.86 20.33
C VAL A 239 0.33 30.08 19.81
N ASN A 240 0.05 30.21 18.51
CA ASN A 240 -1.11 29.60 17.87
C ASN A 240 -0.74 28.26 17.23
N THR A 241 -0.80 27.20 18.03
CA THR A 241 -0.46 25.82 17.61
C THR A 241 -1.34 25.31 16.47
N LYS A 242 -2.61 25.73 16.41
CA LYS A 242 -3.55 25.31 15.35
C LYS A 242 -3.17 25.91 13.99
N ASN A 243 -2.92 27.21 13.94
CA ASN A 243 -2.50 27.88 12.70
C ASN A 243 -1.13 27.38 12.25
N LEU A 244 -0.20 27.18 13.20
CA LEU A 244 1.10 26.59 12.91
C LEU A 244 0.94 25.20 12.29
N LEU A 245 0.21 24.29 12.94
CA LEU A 245 0.01 22.93 12.42
C LEU A 245 -0.66 22.94 11.03
N LYS A 246 -1.61 23.84 10.79
CA LYS A 246 -2.26 24.00 9.48
C LYS A 246 -1.26 24.43 8.41
N ALA A 247 -0.44 25.47 8.68
CA ALA A 247 0.59 25.93 7.76
C ALA A 247 1.61 24.82 7.45
N LEU A 248 2.09 24.13 8.47
CA LEU A 248 3.05 23.04 8.33
C LEU A 248 2.48 21.87 7.52
N LYS A 249 1.22 21.49 7.73
CA LYS A 249 0.54 20.44 6.93
C LYS A 249 0.32 20.85 5.48
N ASN A 250 0.19 22.14 5.20
CA ASN A 250 0.11 22.68 3.84
C ASN A 250 1.50 22.81 3.17
N GLY A 251 2.58 22.49 3.89
CA GLY A 251 3.94 22.52 3.38
C GLY A 251 4.57 23.91 3.31
N ALA A 252 4.08 24.84 4.13
CA ALA A 252 4.73 26.14 4.31
C ALA A 252 6.21 25.97 4.67
N TYR A 253 7.08 26.82 4.15
CA TYR A 253 8.52 26.70 4.40
C TYR A 253 8.83 26.99 5.87
N ILE A 254 9.32 25.99 6.60
CA ILE A 254 9.43 26.05 8.08
C ILE A 254 10.68 26.81 8.58
N ASN A 255 11.71 26.90 7.75
CA ASN A 255 13.05 27.40 8.11
C ASN A 255 13.24 28.90 7.83
N VAL A 256 12.15 29.65 7.71
CA VAL A 256 12.14 31.10 7.51
C VAL A 256 12.79 31.84 8.68
N TYR A 257 13.53 32.91 8.37
CA TYR A 257 14.11 33.85 9.32
C TYR A 257 13.20 35.06 9.50
N ASN A 258 13.09 35.53 10.74
CA ASN A 258 12.49 36.83 11.01
C ASN A 258 13.52 37.97 10.83
N LYS A 259 13.04 39.22 10.90
CA LYS A 259 13.86 40.44 10.86
C LYS A 259 14.92 40.57 11.98
N TYR A 260 14.91 39.68 12.95
CA TYR A 260 15.91 39.60 14.03
C TYR A 260 16.96 38.51 13.77
N GLY A 261 16.93 37.89 12.60
CA GLY A 261 17.83 36.81 12.21
C GLY A 261 17.60 35.52 12.99
N ASN A 262 16.37 35.24 13.45
CA ASN A 262 16.00 34.00 14.13
C ASN A 262 14.97 33.22 13.31
N THR A 263 15.10 31.91 13.24
CA THR A 263 14.04 31.06 12.67
C THR A 263 12.88 30.88 13.65
N ALA A 264 11.75 30.34 13.16
CA ALA A 264 10.63 29.94 14.00
C ALA A 264 11.06 29.06 15.19
N LEU A 265 11.96 28.10 14.95
CA LEU A 265 12.46 27.20 16.00
C LEU A 265 13.33 27.93 17.03
N HIS A 266 14.15 28.90 16.61
CA HIS A 266 14.89 29.76 17.55
C HIS A 266 13.93 30.54 18.46
N VAL A 267 12.90 31.17 17.88
CA VAL A 267 11.92 31.95 18.65
C VAL A 267 11.19 31.08 19.68
N ALA A 268 10.65 29.93 19.25
CA ALA A 268 9.94 29.01 20.14
C ALA A 268 10.84 28.48 21.27
N THR A 269 12.11 28.17 20.95
CA THR A 269 13.09 27.68 21.94
C THR A 269 13.46 28.76 22.94
N LYS A 270 13.72 29.98 22.46
CA LYS A 270 14.06 31.13 23.30
C LYS A 270 12.91 31.49 24.27
N LEU A 271 11.66 31.31 23.87
CA LEU A 271 10.50 31.64 24.69
C LEU A 271 9.99 30.46 25.52
N GLY A 272 10.61 29.28 25.44
CA GLY A 272 10.19 28.11 26.21
C GLY A 272 8.89 27.47 25.75
N TYR A 273 8.48 27.66 24.50
CA TYR A 273 7.23 27.10 23.96
C TYR A 273 7.38 25.62 23.62
N VAL A 274 7.42 24.76 24.65
CA VAL A 274 7.72 23.31 24.53
C VAL A 274 6.91 22.61 23.45
N GLU A 275 5.59 22.83 23.41
CA GLU A 275 4.71 22.19 22.43
C GLU A 275 5.04 22.63 20.99
N ILE A 276 5.31 23.92 20.79
CA ILE A 276 5.69 24.48 19.49
C ILE A 276 7.06 23.97 19.07
N VAL A 277 8.02 23.87 19.99
CA VAL A 277 9.35 23.29 19.72
C VAL A 277 9.21 21.84 19.25
N GLU A 278 8.45 21.01 19.97
CA GLU A 278 8.23 19.62 19.58
C GLU A 278 7.50 19.51 18.23
N MET A 279 6.52 20.38 17.98
CA MET A 279 5.79 20.44 16.72
C MET A 279 6.71 20.79 15.55
N LEU A 280 7.47 21.88 15.65
CA LEU A 280 8.40 22.31 14.60
C LEU A 280 9.44 21.22 14.27
N ILE A 281 10.02 20.58 15.29
CA ILE A 281 11.00 19.49 15.11
C ILE A 281 10.35 18.30 14.39
N LYS A 282 9.14 17.87 14.80
CA LYS A 282 8.43 16.75 14.17
C LYS A 282 8.04 17.01 12.71
N HIS A 283 7.94 18.28 12.32
CA HIS A 283 7.63 18.72 10.96
C HIS A 283 8.88 19.08 10.14
N GLY A 284 10.08 18.73 10.61
CA GLY A 284 11.31 18.86 9.83
C GLY A 284 12.01 20.22 9.93
N ALA A 285 11.71 21.04 10.95
CA ALA A 285 12.50 22.24 11.22
C ALA A 285 13.97 21.88 11.42
N ASP A 286 14.86 22.61 10.74
CA ASP A 286 16.29 22.38 10.86
C ASP A 286 16.79 22.93 12.21
N ARG A 287 17.37 22.03 12.99
CA ARG A 287 17.89 22.27 14.34
C ARG A 287 19.32 22.80 14.32
N PHE A 288 19.97 22.83 13.17
CA PHE A 288 21.37 23.23 12.99
C PHE A 288 21.51 24.59 12.32
N LEU A 289 20.42 25.18 11.83
CA LEU A 289 20.43 26.55 11.33
C LEU A 289 20.94 27.51 12.39
N LEU A 290 21.79 28.43 11.95
CA LEU A 290 22.41 29.42 12.82
C LEU A 290 21.66 30.74 12.70
N ASN A 291 21.27 31.29 13.84
CA ASN A 291 20.74 32.64 13.91
C ASN A 291 21.85 33.70 13.69
N ALA A 292 21.48 34.98 13.71
CA ALA A 292 22.43 36.10 13.56
C ALA A 292 23.48 36.25 14.71
N GLN A 293 23.43 35.39 15.73
CA GLN A 293 24.46 35.28 16.77
C GLN A 293 25.33 34.02 16.61
N ASN A 294 25.25 33.34 15.45
CA ASN A 294 25.91 32.06 15.18
C ASN A 294 25.57 30.97 16.19
N LYS A 295 24.33 30.92 16.66
CA LYS A 295 23.85 29.88 17.58
C LYS A 295 22.74 29.08 16.92
N THR A 296 22.72 27.77 17.18
CA THR A 296 21.58 26.92 16.88
C THR A 296 20.43 27.21 17.86
N PRO A 297 19.19 26.78 17.57
CA PRO A 297 18.08 26.94 18.50
C PRO A 297 18.39 26.34 19.89
N GLU A 298 18.94 25.12 19.94
CA GLU A 298 19.28 24.44 21.21
C GLU A 298 20.36 25.21 22.00
N GLN A 299 21.35 25.80 21.31
CA GLN A 299 22.41 26.57 21.96
C GLN A 299 21.91 27.89 22.59
N GLN A 300 20.79 28.45 22.14
CA GLN A 300 20.23 29.66 22.75
C GLN A 300 19.75 29.44 24.19
N LEU A 301 19.39 28.20 24.55
CA LEU A 301 18.93 27.85 25.90
C LEU A 301 19.95 28.19 26.99
N LEU A 302 21.25 28.06 26.69
CA LEU A 302 22.34 28.32 27.64
C LEU A 302 22.45 29.80 28.06
N LYS A 303 21.83 30.72 27.33
CA LYS A 303 21.87 32.17 27.61
C LYS A 303 20.63 32.67 28.36
N ILE A 304 19.65 31.82 28.65
CA ILE A 304 18.37 32.24 29.22
C ILE A 304 18.28 31.81 30.68
N GLN A 305 18.36 32.78 31.59
CA GLN A 305 18.35 32.55 33.03
C GLN A 305 16.92 32.32 33.58
N ASP A 306 15.89 32.77 32.86
CA ASP A 306 14.52 32.90 33.39
C ASP A 306 13.56 31.76 32.96
N LEU A 307 14.02 30.73 32.25
CA LEU A 307 13.10 29.67 31.74
C LEU A 307 12.66 28.66 32.80
N GLY A 308 13.29 28.62 33.98
CA GLY A 308 12.91 27.72 35.09
C GLY A 308 12.67 26.27 34.65
N ASN A 309 11.48 25.73 34.99
CA ASN A 309 11.07 24.37 34.63
C ASN A 309 10.93 24.13 33.11
N GLU A 310 10.63 25.17 32.33
CA GLU A 310 10.48 25.02 30.87
C GLU A 310 11.82 24.72 30.20
N LEU A 311 12.95 25.15 30.79
CA LEU A 311 14.29 24.84 30.29
C LEU A 311 14.50 23.33 30.16
N GLU A 312 14.26 22.59 31.25
CA GLU A 312 14.41 21.12 31.27
C GLU A 312 13.43 20.45 30.31
N ARG A 313 12.20 20.95 30.20
CA ARG A 313 11.19 20.42 29.28
C ARG A 313 11.63 20.58 27.83
N VAL A 314 12.07 21.78 27.42
CA VAL A 314 12.58 22.01 26.06
C VAL A 314 13.82 21.15 25.79
N GLN A 315 14.77 21.08 26.72
CA GLN A 315 15.94 20.21 26.58
C GLN A 315 15.55 18.73 26.42
N SER A 316 14.54 18.27 27.16
CA SER A 316 14.04 16.90 27.02
C SER A 316 13.49 16.61 25.63
N VAL A 317 12.83 17.58 24.98
CA VAL A 317 12.35 17.47 23.59
C VAL A 317 13.54 17.32 22.64
N TYR A 318 14.57 18.17 22.76
CA TYR A 318 15.79 18.04 21.95
C TYR A 318 16.47 16.67 22.13
N ARG A 319 16.63 16.21 23.38
CA ARG A 319 17.20 14.88 23.70
C ARG A 319 16.37 13.75 23.08
N LYS A 320 15.05 13.79 23.22
CA LYS A 320 14.10 12.81 22.67
C LYS A 320 14.17 12.70 21.15
N HIS A 321 14.35 13.82 20.46
CA HIS A 321 14.34 13.87 19.01
C HIS A 321 15.74 13.86 18.37
N ARG A 322 16.83 13.92 19.14
CA ARG A 322 18.21 14.12 18.64
C ARG A 322 18.62 13.21 17.47
N LYS A 323 18.29 11.91 17.54
CA LYS A 323 18.63 10.92 16.50
C LYS A 323 17.54 10.71 15.43
N ARG A 324 16.43 11.44 15.52
CA ARG A 324 15.32 11.34 14.57
C ARG A 324 15.45 12.42 13.52
N ASN A 325 15.25 12.04 12.26
CA ASN A 325 15.14 12.94 11.13
C ASN A 325 13.68 13.01 10.71
N TYR A 326 13.20 14.23 10.51
CA TYR A 326 11.83 14.52 10.12
C TYR A 326 11.85 15.20 8.76
N ARG A 327 10.99 14.75 7.85
CA ARG A 327 10.84 15.39 6.54
C ARG A 327 9.87 16.56 6.67
N MET A 328 10.16 17.64 5.94
CA MET A 328 9.20 18.72 5.74
C MET A 328 8.01 18.20 4.92
N SER A 329 6.84 18.79 5.12
CA SER A 329 5.66 18.42 4.33
C SER A 329 5.81 18.93 2.90
N VAL A 330 5.31 18.17 1.93
CA VAL A 330 5.32 18.58 0.52
C VAL A 330 4.47 19.84 0.36
N PRO A 331 5.00 20.91 -0.25
CA PRO A 331 4.24 22.13 -0.48
C PRO A 331 3.07 21.89 -1.41
N GLN A 332 1.97 22.61 -1.16
CA GLN A 332 0.85 22.60 -2.08
C GLN A 332 1.24 23.20 -3.43
N LYS A 333 0.61 22.72 -4.51
CA LYS A 333 0.79 23.31 -5.84
C LYS A 333 0.18 24.71 -5.81
N PHE A 334 0.92 25.73 -6.25
CA PHE A 334 0.39 27.07 -6.41
C PHE A 334 -0.60 27.09 -7.60
N PRO A 335 -1.87 27.46 -7.39
CA PRO A 335 -2.86 27.40 -8.44
C PRO A 335 -2.67 28.56 -9.44
N VAL A 336 -2.84 28.27 -10.74
CA VAL A 336 -2.73 29.27 -11.82
C VAL A 336 -3.75 30.41 -11.63
N SER A 337 -4.89 30.13 -11.02
CA SER A 337 -5.91 31.15 -10.68
C SER A 337 -5.43 32.18 -9.65
N SER A 338 -4.34 31.91 -8.94
CA SER A 338 -3.70 32.86 -8.00
C SER A 338 -2.53 33.61 -8.62
N PHE A 339 -2.31 33.45 -9.93
CA PHE A 339 -1.31 34.24 -10.64
C PHE A 339 -1.85 35.66 -10.84
N HIS A 340 -0.99 36.63 -10.58
CA HIS A 340 -1.21 38.06 -10.73
C HIS A 340 0.00 38.59 -11.47
N LEU A 341 -0.15 38.77 -12.77
CA LEU A 341 0.90 39.16 -13.70
C LEU A 341 0.92 40.67 -13.83
N TRP A 342 2.10 41.25 -13.65
CA TRP A 342 2.41 42.59 -14.10
C TRP A 342 3.08 42.52 -15.47
N LEU A 343 2.52 43.20 -16.46
CA LEU A 343 3.11 43.28 -17.80
C LEU A 343 3.92 44.57 -17.91
N GLU A 344 5.23 44.45 -18.09
CA GLU A 344 6.09 45.64 -18.14
C GLU A 344 5.84 46.45 -19.41
N ASN A 345 5.88 47.78 -19.30
CA ASN A 345 5.54 48.70 -20.39
C ASN A 345 6.39 48.55 -21.65
N ASP A 346 7.60 48.01 -21.53
CA ASP A 346 8.53 47.81 -22.65
C ASP A 346 8.19 46.55 -23.48
N THR A 347 7.18 45.77 -23.07
CA THR A 347 6.67 44.60 -23.83
C THR A 347 5.83 45.04 -25.04
N ASP A 348 5.62 44.12 -25.98
CA ASP A 348 4.77 44.39 -27.15
C ASP A 348 3.32 44.69 -26.74
N ILE A 349 2.83 45.88 -27.13
CA ILE A 349 1.52 46.39 -26.69
C ILE A 349 0.38 45.53 -27.28
N GLU A 350 0.50 45.09 -28.54
CA GLU A 350 -0.54 44.28 -29.17
C GLU A 350 -0.63 42.89 -28.53
N LEU A 351 0.52 42.26 -28.27
CA LEU A 351 0.64 41.01 -27.54
C LEU A 351 0.05 41.13 -26.14
N SER A 352 0.42 42.17 -25.40
CA SER A 352 -0.07 42.42 -24.04
C SER A 352 -1.58 42.61 -24.03
N ASN A 353 -2.13 43.39 -24.96
CA ASN A 353 -3.58 43.58 -25.11
C ASN A 353 -4.29 42.27 -25.43
N ARG A 354 -3.74 41.45 -26.34
CA ARG A 354 -4.30 40.13 -26.66
C ARG A 354 -4.28 39.20 -25.45
N PHE A 355 -3.18 39.18 -24.70
CA PHE A 355 -3.04 38.38 -23.49
C PHE A 355 -4.02 38.81 -22.41
N MET A 356 -4.10 40.11 -22.13
CA MET A 356 -5.07 40.71 -21.19
C MET A 356 -6.51 40.38 -21.57
N ASN A 357 -6.87 40.50 -22.84
CA ASN A 357 -8.22 40.18 -23.32
C ASN A 357 -8.56 38.69 -23.16
N ARG A 358 -7.57 37.80 -23.31
CA ARG A 358 -7.77 36.35 -23.17
C ARG A 358 -7.79 35.90 -21.70
N PHE A 359 -6.95 36.50 -20.85
CA PHE A 359 -6.75 36.10 -19.45
C PHE A 359 -6.88 37.30 -18.48
N PRO A 360 -8.02 38.02 -18.48
CA PRO A 360 -8.14 39.28 -17.75
C PRO A 360 -8.00 39.13 -16.23
N SER A 361 -8.42 37.98 -15.67
CA SER A 361 -8.31 37.73 -14.23
C SER A 361 -6.89 37.46 -13.74
N MET A 362 -5.95 37.22 -14.66
CA MET A 362 -4.55 36.93 -14.32
C MET A 362 -3.67 38.17 -14.35
N VAL A 363 -4.06 39.24 -15.04
CA VAL A 363 -3.27 40.47 -15.15
C VAL A 363 -3.70 41.45 -14.07
N SER A 364 -2.72 42.09 -13.42
CA SER A 364 -2.95 43.08 -12.38
C SER A 364 -2.53 44.45 -12.85
N ASP A 365 -3.42 45.43 -12.69
CA ASP A 365 -3.13 46.85 -12.90
C ASP A 365 -2.60 47.53 -11.62
N GLN A 366 -2.57 46.78 -10.51
CA GLN A 366 -2.05 47.22 -9.22
C GLN A 366 -0.75 46.48 -8.89
N SER A 367 0.22 47.19 -8.34
CA SER A 367 1.49 46.61 -7.90
C SER A 367 1.34 45.73 -6.65
N GLU A 368 0.21 45.83 -5.95
CA GLU A 368 -0.10 44.99 -4.79
C GLU A 368 -0.42 43.54 -5.21
N ASN A 369 0.14 42.57 -4.49
CA ASN A 369 -0.09 41.13 -4.70
C ASN A 369 0.35 40.55 -6.06
N VAL A 370 1.18 41.28 -6.82
CA VAL A 370 1.83 40.73 -8.02
C VAL A 370 2.67 39.51 -7.65
N THR A 371 2.54 38.44 -8.43
CA THR A 371 3.31 37.20 -8.26
C THR A 371 4.35 37.03 -9.36
N HIS A 372 4.01 37.49 -10.57
CA HIS A 372 4.86 37.35 -11.75
C HIS A 372 5.01 38.69 -12.46
N LEU A 373 6.21 38.96 -12.94
CA LEU A 373 6.53 40.12 -13.76
C LEU A 373 6.94 39.63 -15.14
N VAL A 374 6.24 40.04 -16.20
CA VAL A 374 6.58 39.70 -17.57
C VAL A 374 7.38 40.83 -18.19
N VAL A 375 8.57 40.51 -18.70
CA VAL A 375 9.52 41.48 -19.26
C VAL A 375 9.97 41.09 -20.66
N LYS A 376 10.33 42.11 -21.44
CA LYS A 376 11.07 41.93 -22.68
C LYS A 376 12.52 41.57 -22.38
N THR A 377 13.05 40.59 -23.12
CA THR A 377 14.44 40.15 -23.01
C THR A 377 15.14 40.21 -24.36
N ASP A 378 16.47 40.13 -24.36
CA ASP A 378 17.23 39.92 -25.58
C ASP A 378 17.08 38.48 -26.11
N GLU A 379 17.75 38.18 -27.23
CA GLU A 379 17.74 36.86 -27.88
C GLU A 379 18.27 35.73 -26.98
N ASN A 380 19.06 36.06 -25.95
CA ASN A 380 19.61 35.11 -24.99
C ASN A 380 18.73 35.00 -23.72
N GLY A 381 17.58 35.67 -23.67
CA GLY A 381 16.70 35.68 -22.51
C GLY A 381 17.20 36.54 -21.34
N VAL A 382 18.11 37.49 -21.58
CA VAL A 382 18.62 38.41 -20.57
C VAL A 382 17.73 39.66 -20.50
N LEU A 383 17.32 40.04 -19.29
CA LEU A 383 16.64 41.32 -19.07
C LEU A 383 17.66 42.46 -19.15
N ILE A 384 17.48 43.40 -20.07
CA ILE A 384 18.34 44.58 -20.19
C ILE A 384 17.60 45.79 -19.62
N THR A 385 18.05 46.31 -18.48
CA THR A 385 17.42 47.49 -17.87
C THR A 385 18.38 48.27 -16.98
N ASP A 386 18.20 49.58 -16.97
CA ASP A 386 18.84 50.51 -16.03
C ASP A 386 17.84 51.10 -15.02
N LYS A 387 16.55 50.73 -15.12
CA LYS A 387 15.47 51.23 -14.27
C LYS A 387 15.55 50.56 -12.89
N VAL A 388 15.79 51.33 -11.84
CA VAL A 388 15.92 50.83 -10.47
C VAL A 388 14.62 50.20 -9.98
N ASP A 389 13.48 50.79 -10.33
CA ASP A 389 12.16 50.24 -9.98
C ASP A 389 11.96 48.85 -10.59
N LEU A 390 12.37 48.62 -11.84
CA LEU A 390 12.27 47.31 -12.48
C LEU A 390 13.17 46.27 -11.79
N ILE A 391 14.37 46.68 -11.38
CA ILE A 391 15.31 45.82 -10.65
C ILE A 391 14.80 45.52 -9.23
N SER A 392 14.06 46.44 -8.61
CA SER A 392 13.51 46.24 -7.26
C SER A 392 12.56 45.03 -7.19
N TRP A 393 11.87 44.68 -8.29
CA TRP A 393 11.05 43.47 -8.37
C TRP A 393 11.86 42.18 -8.16
N ILE A 394 13.09 42.13 -8.67
CA ILE A 394 14.01 41.01 -8.47
C ILE A 394 14.34 40.86 -6.98
N PHE A 395 14.70 41.97 -6.33
CA PHE A 395 15.06 41.98 -4.91
C PHE A 395 13.88 41.59 -4.02
N ASN A 396 12.66 41.96 -4.39
CA ASN A 396 11.45 41.56 -3.68
C ASN A 396 11.03 40.10 -3.94
N GLY A 397 11.77 39.36 -4.78
CA GLY A 397 11.53 37.93 -5.01
C GLY A 397 10.40 37.63 -5.98
N ILE A 398 10.02 38.60 -6.81
CA ILE A 398 8.95 38.45 -7.79
C ILE A 398 9.45 37.55 -8.92
N ILE A 399 8.57 36.69 -9.44
CA ILE A 399 8.95 35.71 -10.46
C ILE A 399 9.01 36.43 -11.82
N VAL A 400 10.22 36.62 -12.35
CA VAL A 400 10.44 37.34 -13.61
C VAL A 400 10.37 36.37 -14.78
N LEU A 401 9.48 36.63 -15.74
CA LEU A 401 9.21 35.82 -16.92
C LEU A 401 9.56 36.56 -18.21
N ARG A 402 10.03 35.82 -19.21
CA ARG A 402 10.23 36.32 -20.59
C ARG A 402 8.89 36.56 -21.28
N GLU A 403 8.83 37.55 -22.17
CA GLU A 403 7.64 37.86 -22.98
C GLU A 403 7.08 36.66 -23.77
N GLN A 404 7.96 35.71 -24.15
CA GLN A 404 7.58 34.46 -24.83
C GLN A 404 6.51 33.66 -24.05
N TYR A 405 6.44 33.81 -22.72
CA TYR A 405 5.40 33.21 -21.91
C TYR A 405 4.00 33.60 -22.40
N MET A 406 3.78 34.88 -22.73
CA MET A 406 2.49 35.36 -23.23
C MET A 406 2.17 34.79 -24.60
N THR A 407 3.15 34.82 -25.50
CA THR A 407 3.02 34.30 -26.87
C THR A 407 2.60 32.83 -26.86
N ASP A 408 3.31 32.01 -26.08
CA ASP A 408 3.08 30.57 -26.04
C ASP A 408 1.77 30.24 -25.33
N CYS A 409 1.42 30.94 -24.25
CA CYS A 409 0.16 30.71 -23.53
C CYS A 409 -1.09 31.13 -24.33
N LEU A 410 -0.95 32.10 -25.25
CA LEU A 410 -2.01 32.44 -26.20
C LEU A 410 -2.24 31.33 -27.24
N VAL A 411 -1.22 30.51 -27.52
CA VAL A 411 -1.31 29.36 -28.43
C VAL A 411 -1.79 28.11 -27.67
N ASP A 412 -1.26 27.86 -26.48
CA ASP A 412 -1.57 26.70 -25.63
C ASP A 412 -1.73 27.12 -24.17
N GLU A 413 -2.98 27.15 -23.70
CA GLU A 413 -3.35 27.53 -22.35
C GLU A 413 -2.76 26.59 -21.27
N SER A 414 -2.40 25.35 -21.61
CA SER A 414 -1.79 24.41 -20.66
C SER A 414 -0.40 24.86 -20.19
N LEU A 415 0.27 25.74 -20.95
CA LEU A 415 1.57 26.31 -20.65
C LEU A 415 1.54 27.34 -19.52
N LEU A 416 0.37 27.85 -19.14
CA LEU A 416 0.22 28.75 -17.98
C LEU A 416 0.77 28.13 -16.68
N SER A 417 0.67 26.80 -16.56
CA SER A 417 1.19 26.05 -15.41
C SER A 417 2.68 25.68 -15.50
N GLN A 418 3.37 26.12 -16.56
CA GLN A 418 4.75 25.76 -16.91
C GLN A 418 5.65 27.01 -17.00
N ASP A 419 5.34 28.05 -16.23
CA ASP A 419 6.09 29.31 -16.10
C ASP A 419 7.60 29.13 -15.89
N LYS A 420 8.03 28.04 -15.25
CA LYS A 420 9.44 27.67 -15.03
C LYS A 420 10.25 27.67 -16.33
N LYS A 421 9.64 27.33 -17.46
CA LYS A 421 10.30 27.35 -18.78
C LYS A 421 10.71 28.75 -19.22
N TYR A 422 10.06 29.77 -18.70
CA TYR A 422 10.14 31.16 -19.15
C TYR A 422 10.85 32.07 -18.16
N LEU A 423 11.45 31.53 -17.10
CA LEU A 423 12.17 32.33 -16.11
C LEU A 423 13.30 33.14 -16.73
N VAL A 424 13.44 34.37 -16.27
CA VAL A 424 14.64 35.19 -16.54
C VAL A 424 15.70 34.85 -15.50
N GLU A 425 16.86 34.40 -15.97
CA GLU A 425 17.97 34.00 -15.08
C GLU A 425 18.97 35.13 -14.86
N ASN A 426 19.09 36.02 -15.85
CA ASN A 426 20.13 37.04 -15.91
C ASN A 426 19.55 38.42 -16.17
N VAL A 427 20.17 39.43 -15.56
CA VAL A 427 19.87 40.84 -15.79
C VAL A 427 21.14 41.61 -16.15
N LYS A 428 21.08 42.45 -17.18
CA LYS A 428 22.13 43.38 -17.57
C LYS A 428 21.78 44.78 -17.05
N TYR A 429 22.53 45.23 -16.06
CA TYR A 429 22.41 46.56 -15.45
C TYR A 429 23.70 47.36 -15.64
N LYS A 430 23.57 48.57 -16.20
CA LYS A 430 24.70 49.48 -16.46
C LYS A 430 25.86 48.80 -17.21
N GLY A 431 25.51 47.97 -18.19
CA GLY A 431 26.46 47.25 -19.04
C GLY A 431 27.00 45.93 -18.48
N VAL A 432 26.73 45.59 -17.22
CA VAL A 432 27.22 44.38 -16.55
C VAL A 432 26.09 43.35 -16.40
N ILE A 433 26.37 42.08 -16.71
CA ILE A 433 25.41 40.97 -16.56
C ILE A 433 25.56 40.35 -15.16
N TYR A 434 24.44 40.12 -14.50
CA TYR A 434 24.33 39.47 -13.19
C TYR A 434 23.42 38.25 -13.29
N ASN A 435 23.83 37.14 -12.67
CA ASN A 435 23.15 35.83 -12.70
C ASN A 435 22.50 35.46 -11.36
N SER A 436 22.07 36.48 -10.61
CA SER A 436 21.52 36.34 -9.26
C SER A 436 19.99 36.40 -9.20
N VAL A 437 19.30 36.56 -10.35
CA VAL A 437 17.84 36.74 -10.38
C VAL A 437 17.13 35.59 -9.67
N LEU A 438 17.45 34.34 -10.05
CA LEU A 438 16.87 33.16 -9.41
C LEU A 438 17.29 33.00 -7.95
N GLN A 439 18.52 33.39 -7.60
CA GLN A 439 19.00 33.34 -6.22
C GLN A 439 18.23 34.30 -5.31
N TRP A 440 17.81 35.45 -5.83
CA TRP A 440 16.94 36.39 -5.12
C TRP A 440 15.54 35.82 -4.94
N THR A 441 14.91 35.32 -6.01
CA THR A 441 13.59 34.67 -5.94
C THR A 441 13.56 33.54 -4.93
N GLU A 442 14.55 32.64 -4.95
CA GLU A 442 14.64 31.52 -4.00
C GLU A 442 14.83 32.00 -2.56
N ALA A 443 15.72 32.96 -2.35
CA ALA A 443 16.03 33.48 -1.03
C ALA A 443 14.86 34.19 -0.37
N MET A 444 14.06 34.91 -1.15
CA MET A 444 12.86 35.59 -0.69
C MET A 444 11.73 34.59 -0.45
N ALA A 445 11.54 33.62 -1.35
CA ALA A 445 10.53 32.58 -1.19
C ALA A 445 10.76 31.71 0.06
N LYS A 446 12.01 31.38 0.37
CA LYS A 446 12.39 30.63 1.58
C LYS A 446 12.57 31.50 2.82
N GLY A 447 12.43 32.83 2.70
CA GLY A 447 12.65 33.76 3.81
C GLY A 447 14.02 33.56 4.48
N THR A 448 15.09 33.48 3.70
CA THR A 448 16.46 33.30 4.21
C THR A 448 16.90 34.48 5.09
N MET A 449 18.07 34.37 5.75
CA MET A 449 18.63 35.46 6.55
C MET A 449 18.61 36.78 5.75
N PRO A 450 17.99 37.86 6.27
CA PRO A 450 17.87 39.11 5.53
C PRO A 450 19.23 39.63 5.09
N TYR A 451 19.35 39.99 3.82
CA TYR A 451 20.65 40.24 3.18
C TYR A 451 21.39 41.40 3.84
N LEU A 452 20.67 42.46 4.19
CA LEU A 452 21.20 43.67 4.82
C LEU A 452 21.10 43.64 6.35
N PHE A 453 20.93 42.47 6.98
CA PHE A 453 20.82 42.37 8.43
C PHE A 453 22.04 42.97 9.13
N GLY A 454 21.81 44.06 9.87
CA GLY A 454 22.87 44.79 10.59
C GLY A 454 23.51 45.93 9.81
N ALA A 455 23.04 46.22 8.59
CA ALA A 455 23.41 47.44 7.86
C ALA A 455 22.50 48.60 8.29
N TYR A 456 23.10 49.75 8.56
CA TYR A 456 22.44 51.03 8.83
C TYR A 456 22.73 51.95 7.66
N VAL A 457 21.69 52.28 6.90
CA VAL A 457 21.81 52.94 5.61
C VAL A 457 21.37 54.39 5.74
N ALA A 458 22.19 55.32 5.25
CA ALA A 458 21.85 56.73 5.15
C ALA A 458 22.07 57.23 3.73
N ILE A 459 21.10 57.99 3.20
CA ILE A 459 21.23 58.68 1.92
C ILE A 459 21.82 60.07 2.20
N VAL A 460 22.93 60.38 1.54
CA VAL A 460 23.71 61.60 1.72
C VAL A 460 23.73 62.35 0.39
N MET A 461 22.56 62.84 -0.01
CA MET A 461 22.29 63.51 -1.30
C MET A 461 21.18 64.55 -1.12
N GLU A 462 21.22 65.66 -1.89
CA GLU A 462 20.20 66.73 -1.80
C GLU A 462 18.92 66.40 -2.58
N LYS A 463 19.04 65.75 -3.73
CA LYS A 463 17.92 65.31 -4.56
C LYS A 463 18.10 63.84 -4.89
N TYR A 464 17.05 63.06 -4.63
CA TYR A 464 17.13 61.63 -4.83
C TYR A 464 15.80 61.03 -5.29
N ASP A 465 15.70 60.82 -6.60
CA ASP A 465 14.47 60.37 -7.25
C ASP A 465 14.07 58.95 -6.82
N ASN A 466 15.06 58.06 -6.59
CA ASN A 466 14.83 56.67 -6.20
C ASN A 466 14.81 56.46 -4.66
N ALA A 467 14.63 57.52 -3.86
CA ALA A 467 14.66 57.45 -2.39
C ALA A 467 13.70 56.42 -1.82
N ALA A 468 12.46 56.43 -2.31
CA ALA A 468 11.42 55.51 -1.87
C ALA A 468 11.79 54.06 -2.20
N THR A 469 12.25 53.81 -3.43
CA THR A 469 12.61 52.48 -3.92
C THR A 469 13.80 51.90 -3.15
N ILE A 470 14.86 52.68 -2.90
CA ILE A 470 15.99 52.23 -2.08
C ILE A 470 15.55 51.97 -0.64
N THR A 471 14.74 52.84 -0.05
CA THR A 471 14.23 52.64 1.31
C THR A 471 13.48 51.32 1.42
N ALA A 472 12.58 51.04 0.45
CA ALA A 472 11.85 49.78 0.39
C ALA A 472 12.78 48.56 0.24
N ILE A 473 13.80 48.63 -0.61
CA ILE A 473 14.82 47.57 -0.75
C ILE A 473 15.56 47.33 0.57
N VAL A 474 16.00 48.40 1.23
CA VAL A 474 16.73 48.32 2.50
C VAL A 474 15.88 47.63 3.57
N ASP A 475 14.62 48.07 3.70
CA ASP A 475 13.68 47.55 4.70
C ASP A 475 13.31 46.09 4.42
N ALA A 476 13.01 45.74 3.16
CA ALA A 476 12.69 44.37 2.74
C ALA A 476 13.82 43.37 3.05
N HIS A 477 15.07 43.84 3.05
CA HIS A 477 16.26 43.03 3.34
C HIS A 477 16.80 43.20 4.77
N GLY A 478 16.01 43.76 5.68
CA GLY A 478 16.33 43.83 7.11
C GLY A 478 17.46 44.81 7.46
N GLY A 479 17.80 45.70 6.53
CA GLY A 479 18.58 46.89 6.83
C GLY A 479 17.74 47.90 7.62
N ILE A 480 18.39 48.94 8.12
CA ILE A 480 17.74 50.03 8.84
C ILE A 480 18.04 51.32 8.10
N MET A 481 17.01 51.92 7.51
CA MET A 481 17.12 53.26 6.97
C MET A 481 17.22 54.28 8.10
N MET A 482 18.19 55.18 8.00
CA MET A 482 18.51 56.18 9.01
C MET A 482 17.93 57.55 8.60
N ASP A 483 17.13 58.14 9.49
CA ASP A 483 16.61 59.51 9.30
C ASP A 483 17.69 60.58 9.52
N GLU A 484 18.71 60.25 10.32
CA GLU A 484 19.84 61.13 10.65
C GLU A 484 21.18 60.48 10.28
N PHE A 485 22.19 61.31 10.05
CA PHE A 485 23.54 60.81 9.74
C PHE A 485 24.08 59.90 10.87
N PRO A 486 24.52 58.66 10.58
CA PRO A 486 24.88 57.70 11.61
C PRO A 486 26.23 58.06 12.26
N GLN A 487 26.18 58.65 13.44
CA GLN A 487 27.38 59.03 14.20
C GLN A 487 28.04 57.80 14.85
N LYS A 488 29.33 57.56 14.58
CA LYS A 488 30.15 56.45 15.13
C LYS A 488 29.97 56.20 16.62
N LYS A 489 29.75 57.25 17.42
CA LYS A 489 29.65 57.15 18.89
C LYS A 489 28.57 56.16 19.34
N PHE A 490 27.52 55.94 18.53
CA PHE A 490 26.41 55.02 18.82
C PHE A 490 26.65 53.58 18.37
N PHE A 491 27.76 53.28 17.70
CA PHE A 491 28.03 51.98 17.10
C PHE A 491 29.29 51.33 17.70
N ASN A 492 29.30 50.01 17.80
CA ASN A 492 30.45 49.25 18.27
C ASN A 492 31.50 49.15 17.17
N LYS A 493 32.76 49.44 17.51
CA LYS A 493 33.89 49.25 16.60
C LYS A 493 34.03 47.78 16.21
N HIS A 494 34.48 47.51 14.99
CA HIS A 494 34.66 46.16 14.44
C HIS A 494 33.38 45.30 14.39
N SER A 495 32.21 45.94 14.49
CA SER A 495 30.94 45.31 14.13
C SER A 495 30.75 45.36 12.62
N HIS A 496 29.96 44.42 12.08
CA HIS A 496 29.71 44.29 10.64
C HIS A 496 28.27 43.79 10.43
N PRO A 497 27.65 44.04 9.26
CA PRO A 497 26.44 43.35 8.87
C PRO A 497 26.69 41.83 8.76
N TYR A 498 25.70 41.01 9.11
CA TYR A 498 25.92 39.58 9.33
C TYR A 498 26.34 38.82 8.05
N LEU A 499 25.79 39.18 6.88
CA LEU A 499 26.18 38.60 5.59
C LEU A 499 27.27 39.41 4.87
N HIS A 500 27.80 40.46 5.50
CA HIS A 500 28.82 41.34 4.93
C HIS A 500 29.93 41.65 5.95
N SER A 501 30.54 40.60 6.49
CA SER A 501 31.61 40.72 7.49
C SER A 501 32.86 41.47 6.98
N ASN A 502 32.97 41.65 5.67
CA ASN A 502 34.02 42.41 4.99
C ASN A 502 33.74 43.92 4.90
N LEU A 503 32.53 44.37 5.26
CA LEU A 503 32.09 45.77 5.14
C LEU A 503 31.83 46.41 6.50
N GLY A 504 31.97 47.74 6.58
CA GLY A 504 31.56 48.51 7.75
C GLY A 504 30.04 48.64 7.79
N PRO A 505 29.38 48.64 8.98
CA PRO A 505 27.93 48.53 9.10
C PRO A 505 27.17 49.80 8.72
N LEU A 506 27.84 50.93 8.52
CA LEU A 506 27.22 52.20 8.19
C LEU A 506 27.33 52.45 6.69
N PHE A 507 26.26 52.17 5.96
CA PHE A 507 26.21 52.32 4.51
C PHE A 507 25.79 53.75 4.16
N LEU A 508 26.63 54.47 3.44
CA LEU A 508 26.34 55.82 2.96
C LEU A 508 26.12 55.79 1.45
N ILE A 509 24.91 56.08 1.01
CA ILE A 509 24.56 56.18 -0.41
C ILE A 509 24.69 57.65 -0.82
N HIS A 510 25.50 57.92 -1.85
CA HIS A 510 25.82 59.28 -2.30
C HIS A 510 25.84 59.43 -3.83
N ASP A 511 25.79 60.65 -4.33
CA ASP A 511 26.01 61.00 -5.76
C ASP A 511 27.43 61.49 -6.04
N GLY A 512 28.23 61.72 -5.00
CA GLY A 512 29.59 62.25 -5.11
C GLY A 512 29.66 63.77 -5.11
N THR A 513 28.54 64.47 -4.89
CA THR A 513 28.52 65.92 -4.72
C THR A 513 29.06 66.35 -3.35
N ILE A 514 28.87 65.52 -2.33
CA ILE A 514 29.34 65.76 -0.95
C ILE A 514 30.70 65.08 -0.74
N ASP A 515 31.66 65.81 -0.17
CA ASP A 515 32.95 65.25 0.22
C ASP A 515 32.81 64.32 1.44
N LEU A 516 32.93 63.02 1.19
CA LEU A 516 32.87 61.97 2.20
C LEU A 516 34.24 61.34 2.49
N LYS A 517 35.34 61.97 2.10
CA LYS A 517 36.70 61.42 2.25
C LYS A 517 37.04 61.06 3.70
N VAL A 518 36.61 61.88 4.66
CA VAL A 518 36.79 61.63 6.12
C VAL A 518 36.13 60.33 6.57
N TYR A 519 35.04 59.92 5.93
CA TYR A 519 34.34 58.67 6.24
C TYR A 519 34.94 57.47 5.49
N LYS A 520 35.39 57.69 4.25
CA LYS A 520 36.09 56.68 3.45
C LYS A 520 37.42 56.25 4.10
N ASP A 521 38.18 57.23 4.58
CA ASP A 521 39.49 57.02 5.22
C ASP A 521 39.37 56.75 6.74
N ASP A 522 38.19 56.35 7.19
CA ASP A 522 37.93 56.03 8.59
C ASP A 522 38.90 54.94 9.11
N PRO A 523 39.73 55.22 10.13
CA PRO A 523 40.64 54.22 10.70
C PRO A 523 39.92 53.00 11.28
N ASP A 524 38.68 53.17 11.76
CA ASP A 524 37.87 52.08 12.31
C ASP A 524 37.15 51.27 11.21
N ARG A 525 37.17 51.74 9.94
CA ARG A 525 36.48 51.15 8.77
C ARG A 525 34.99 50.85 9.01
N MET A 526 34.29 51.75 9.71
CA MET A 526 32.88 51.60 10.06
C MET A 526 31.93 52.02 8.93
N TYR A 527 32.38 52.89 8.04
CA TYR A 527 31.58 53.40 6.92
C TYR A 527 31.88 52.64 5.63
N THR A 528 30.82 52.31 4.90
CA THR A 528 30.87 51.75 3.56
C THR A 528 30.15 52.71 2.62
N LEU A 529 30.85 53.21 1.61
CA LEU A 529 30.32 54.22 0.70
C LEU A 529 29.90 53.55 -0.61
N PHE A 530 28.71 53.89 -1.09
CA PHE A 530 28.20 53.46 -2.36
C PHE A 530 27.67 54.67 -3.13
N THR A 531 27.96 54.74 -4.43
CA THR A 531 27.02 55.43 -5.33
C THR A 531 25.74 54.60 -5.46
N GLU A 532 24.62 55.21 -5.88
CA GLU A 532 23.38 54.45 -6.16
C GLU A 532 23.67 53.23 -7.05
N GLN A 533 24.36 53.46 -8.18
CA GLN A 533 24.74 52.39 -9.10
C GLN A 533 25.55 51.29 -8.41
N GLN A 534 26.51 51.66 -7.55
CA GLN A 534 27.32 50.68 -6.84
C GLN A 534 26.50 49.88 -5.83
N PHE A 535 25.52 50.49 -5.17
CA PHE A 535 24.63 49.81 -4.24
C PHE A 535 23.73 48.80 -4.96
N ILE A 536 23.12 49.19 -6.10
CA ILE A 536 22.32 48.27 -6.93
C ILE A 536 23.20 47.14 -7.47
N SER A 537 24.39 47.45 -7.98
CA SER A 537 25.36 46.42 -8.40
C SER A 537 25.77 45.49 -7.25
N PHE A 538 25.94 46.00 -6.03
CA PHE A 538 26.24 45.19 -4.85
C PHE A 538 25.10 44.21 -4.54
N MET A 539 23.86 44.68 -4.55
CA MET A 539 22.67 43.83 -4.38
C MET A 539 22.54 42.79 -5.51
N LEU A 540 22.75 43.20 -6.77
CA LEU A 540 22.70 42.29 -7.92
C LEU A 540 23.85 41.26 -7.92
N LYS A 541 25.01 41.54 -7.33
CA LYS A 541 26.05 40.50 -7.15
C LYS A 541 25.62 39.43 -6.16
N ARG A 542 24.89 39.83 -5.12
CA ARG A 542 24.45 38.95 -4.04
C ARG A 542 25.63 38.21 -3.35
N ASP A 543 26.79 38.83 -3.29
CA ASP A 543 27.97 38.26 -2.63
C ASP A 543 27.73 38.13 -1.11
N ILE A 544 28.03 36.97 -0.53
CA ILE A 544 27.83 36.70 0.90
C ILE A 544 29.17 36.44 1.58
N HIS A 545 29.50 37.29 2.55
CA HIS A 545 30.63 37.14 3.47
C HIS A 545 30.06 37.02 4.89
N ARG A 546 29.69 35.80 5.28
CA ARG A 546 29.06 35.56 6.59
C ARG A 546 30.04 35.82 7.73
N ASP A 547 29.59 36.53 8.75
CA ASP A 547 30.30 36.63 10.02
C ASP A 547 30.32 35.24 10.69
N THR A 548 31.50 34.67 10.90
CA THR A 548 31.70 33.35 11.50
C THR A 548 32.14 33.42 12.96
N ARG A 549 32.22 34.61 13.56
CA ARG A 549 32.59 34.77 14.97
C ARG A 549 31.59 34.05 15.86
N GLU A 550 32.08 33.37 16.89
CA GLU A 550 31.24 32.60 17.81
C GLU A 550 30.24 33.49 18.60
N ASN A 551 30.62 34.74 18.82
CA ASN A 551 29.78 35.78 19.40
C ASN A 551 29.95 37.07 18.56
N PRO A 552 29.15 37.26 17.51
CA PRO A 552 29.19 38.47 16.69
C PRO A 552 29.00 39.73 17.53
N ILE A 553 29.76 40.79 17.22
CA ILE A 553 29.66 42.06 17.92
C ILE A 553 28.38 42.77 17.46
N PRO A 554 27.44 43.10 18.37
CA PRO A 554 26.24 43.86 18.01
C PRO A 554 26.62 45.20 17.38
N VAL A 555 25.91 45.64 16.35
CA VAL A 555 26.26 46.88 15.63
C VAL A 555 26.02 48.13 16.49
N LEU A 556 24.88 48.22 17.16
CA LEU A 556 24.57 49.33 18.07
C LEU A 556 25.22 49.14 19.45
N LYS A 557 25.65 50.25 20.06
CA LYS A 557 26.03 50.31 21.47
C LYS A 557 24.80 50.31 22.37
N GLY A 558 24.81 49.46 23.39
CA GLY A 558 23.71 49.29 24.34
C GLY A 558 22.77 48.14 23.99
N LYS A 559 22.10 47.58 24.99
CA LYS A 559 21.04 46.59 24.76
C LYS A 559 19.87 47.30 24.09
N ARG A 560 19.33 46.72 23.00
CA ARG A 560 17.94 47.00 22.59
C ARG A 560 17.08 46.77 23.84
N LYS A 561 16.55 47.84 24.43
CA LYS A 561 15.49 47.72 25.43
C LYS A 561 14.23 47.26 24.73
#